data_AF-A0A7Y2D2Q7-F1
#
_entry.id   AF-A0A7Y2D2Q7-F1
#
_cell.length_a   1.000
_cell.length_b   1.000
_cell.length_c   1.000
_cell.angle_alpha   90.00
_cell.angle_beta   90.00
_cell.angle_gamma   90.00
#
_symmetry.space_group_name_H-M   'P 1'
#
loop_
_entity.id
_entity.type
_entity.pdbx_description
1 polymer ?
#
loop_
_entity_poly.entity_id
_entity_poly.type
_entity_poly.pdbx_seq_one_letter_code
_entity_poly.pdbx_strand_id
1 'polypeptide(L)'
;MSFTLIDRGSENFEIRASVWSWKAALEIIKSFDVLSEGTIRQMSYNATGFDVSRDDALMIGEKLRDNVLPKLEPGQRMFGDMSVTEAPDDGTIHKDADDKWKNYSVDHEWLSEFTDFCLKCKGFQIF
;
A
#
# COMPACT_ATOMS: atom_id res chain seq x y z
N MET A 1 13.30 -7.12 -0.59
CA MET A 1 13.20 -5.94 0.29
C MET A 1 11.77 -5.84 0.76
N SER A 2 11.55 -5.52 2.03
CA SER A 2 10.23 -5.50 2.68
C SER A 2 10.13 -4.28 3.59
N PHE A 3 8.93 -3.74 3.72
CA PHE A 3 8.61 -2.64 4.60
C PHE A 3 7.88 -3.18 5.84
N THR A 4 8.13 -2.57 6.99
CA THR A 4 7.38 -2.79 8.22
C THR A 4 6.75 -1.47 8.65
N LEU A 5 5.43 -1.46 8.75
CA LEU A 5 4.67 -0.32 9.24
C LEU A 5 4.30 -0.60 10.69
N ILE A 6 4.72 0.27 11.60
CA ILE A 6 4.53 0.09 13.05
C ILE A 6 3.63 1.20 13.56
N ASP A 7 2.50 0.82 14.18
CA ASP A 7 1.60 1.77 14.83
C ASP A 7 2.31 2.52 15.97
N ARG A 8 2.00 3.81 16.09
CA ARG A 8 2.51 4.67 17.16
C ARG A 8 1.75 4.50 18.48
N GLY A 9 0.56 3.91 18.46
CA GLY A 9 -0.26 3.65 19.64
C GLY A 9 0.05 2.34 20.36
N SER A 10 0.62 1.36 19.65
CA SER A 10 0.92 0.02 20.17
C SER A 10 2.04 -0.64 19.38
N GLU A 11 3.12 -1.04 20.06
CA GLU A 11 4.26 -1.72 19.45
C GLU A 11 3.92 -3.09 18.85
N ASN A 12 2.80 -3.70 19.24
CA ASN A 12 2.37 -5.01 18.73
C ASN A 12 1.40 -4.89 17.54
N PHE A 13 1.11 -3.68 17.07
CA PHE A 13 0.26 -3.45 15.92
C PHE A 13 1.13 -3.04 14.73
N GLU A 14 1.56 -4.05 13.96
CA GLU A 14 2.38 -3.88 12.76
C GLU A 14 1.75 -4.57 11.54
N ILE A 15 2.08 -4.06 10.36
CA ILE A 15 1.82 -4.75 9.10
C ILE A 15 3.10 -4.75 8.25
N ARG A 16 3.32 -5.85 7.52
CA ARG A 16 4.48 -6.03 6.66
C ARG A 16 4.07 -5.99 5.21
N ALA A 17 4.91 -5.40 4.36
CA ALA A 17 4.69 -5.34 2.92
C ALA A 17 5.95 -5.80 2.18
N SER A 18 5.78 -6.54 1.09
CA SER A 18 6.88 -6.69 0.13
C SER A 18 7.12 -5.35 -0.60
N VAL A 19 8.32 -5.12 -1.14
CA VAL A 19 8.57 -3.93 -1.99
C VAL A 19 7.66 -3.88 -3.22
N TRP A 20 7.20 -5.03 -3.70
CA TRP A 20 6.34 -5.13 -4.87
C TRP A 20 4.93 -4.63 -4.56
N SER A 21 4.38 -5.07 -3.44
CA SER A 21 3.07 -4.65 -2.92
C SER A 21 3.09 -3.21 -2.45
N TRP A 22 4.12 -2.81 -1.70
CA TRP A 22 4.21 -1.45 -1.16
C TRP A 22 4.27 -0.39 -2.26
N LYS A 23 5.03 -0.63 -3.33
CA LYS A 23 5.08 0.30 -4.46
C LYS A 23 3.73 0.44 -5.16
N ALA A 24 3.02 -0.66 -5.39
CA ALA A 24 1.67 -0.59 -5.95
C ALA A 24 0.71 0.18 -5.04
N ALA A 25 0.76 -0.06 -3.72
CA ALA A 25 -0.04 0.67 -2.75
C ALA A 25 0.25 2.19 -2.80
N LEU A 26 1.52 2.60 -2.88
CA LEU A 26 1.88 4.02 -2.96
C LEU A 26 1.37 4.70 -4.24
N GLU A 27 1.37 4.03 -5.39
CA GLU A 27 0.80 4.58 -6.63
C GLU A 27 -0.72 4.74 -6.51
N ILE A 28 -1.40 3.77 -5.90
CA ILE A 28 -2.84 3.86 -5.61
C ILE A 28 -3.11 5.05 -4.68
N ILE A 29 -2.37 5.19 -3.58
CA ILE A 29 -2.53 6.29 -2.61
C ILE A 29 -2.26 7.64 -3.29
N LYS A 30 -1.23 7.72 -4.13
CA LYS A 30 -0.90 8.92 -4.90
C LYS A 30 -2.06 9.35 -5.80
N SER A 31 -2.82 8.41 -6.36
CA SER A 31 -3.97 8.72 -7.23
C SER A 31 -5.12 9.45 -6.51
N PHE A 32 -5.17 9.37 -5.17
CA PHE A 32 -6.20 10.06 -4.39
C PHE A 32 -5.92 11.55 -4.20
N ASP A 33 -4.68 12.00 -4.47
CA ASP A 33 -4.22 13.39 -4.29
C ASP A 33 -4.49 13.94 -2.87
N VAL A 34 -4.37 13.06 -1.86
CA VAL A 34 -4.60 13.40 -0.44
C VAL A 34 -3.32 13.68 0.34
N LEU A 35 -2.18 13.20 -0.16
CA LEU A 35 -0.86 13.41 0.43
C LEU A 35 0.02 14.17 -0.57
N SER A 36 0.94 15.00 -0.05
CA SER A 36 1.92 15.67 -0.90
C SER A 36 2.84 14.67 -1.61
N GLU A 37 3.33 15.02 -2.80
CA GLU A 37 4.34 14.21 -3.50
C GLU A 37 5.60 13.97 -2.63
N GLY A 38 5.96 14.96 -1.81
CA GLY A 38 7.07 14.84 -0.87
C GLY A 38 6.82 13.74 0.18
N THR A 39 5.60 13.67 0.72
CA THR A 39 5.19 12.64 1.68
C THR A 39 5.24 11.25 1.03
N ILE A 40 4.62 11.08 -0.14
CA ILE A 40 4.64 9.81 -0.88
C ILE A 40 6.09 9.37 -1.18
N ARG A 41 6.94 10.31 -1.56
CA ARG A 41 8.35 10.04 -1.81
C ARG A 41 9.07 9.56 -0.54
N GLN A 42 8.82 10.19 0.62
CA GLN A 42 9.40 9.72 1.89
C GLN A 42 8.94 8.31 2.24
N MET A 43 7.65 8.01 2.07
CA MET A 43 7.08 6.68 2.31
C MET A 43 7.67 5.58 1.41
N SER A 44 8.27 5.95 0.27
CA SER A 44 8.94 5.01 -0.65
C SER A 44 10.32 4.53 -0.16
N TYR A 45 10.91 5.21 0.83
CA TYR A 45 12.23 4.89 1.36
C TYR A 45 12.13 3.94 2.55
N ASN A 46 12.72 2.75 2.39
CA ASN A 46 12.81 1.74 3.43
C ASN A 46 13.77 2.16 4.56
N ALA A 47 13.51 1.70 5.78
CA ALA A 47 14.33 1.89 6.97
C ALA A 47 14.63 3.36 7.35
N THR A 48 13.74 4.29 6.99
CA THR A 48 13.90 5.71 7.33
C THR A 48 13.28 6.09 8.67
N GLY A 49 12.31 5.31 9.16
CA GLY A 49 11.51 5.67 10.32
C GLY A 49 10.58 6.87 10.04
N PHE A 50 10.26 7.13 8.76
CA PHE A 50 9.38 8.23 8.40
C PHE A 50 8.01 8.09 9.07
N ASP A 51 7.56 9.17 9.71
CA ASP A 51 6.30 9.22 10.45
C ASP A 51 5.16 9.67 9.54
N VAL A 52 4.15 8.81 9.42
CA VAL A 52 2.84 9.13 8.84
C VAL A 52 1.90 9.52 9.98
N SER A 53 1.30 10.70 9.88
CA SER A 53 0.41 11.21 10.92
C SER A 53 -0.87 10.37 11.03
N ARG A 54 -1.56 10.46 12.17
CA ARG A 54 -2.86 9.80 12.36
C ARG A 54 -3.89 10.25 11.32
N ASP A 55 -3.92 11.55 11.02
CA ASP A 55 -4.92 12.12 10.11
C ASP A 55 -4.65 11.67 8.67
N ASP A 56 -3.38 11.63 8.25
CA ASP A 56 -2.98 11.08 6.95
C ASP A 56 -3.31 9.59 6.85
N ALA A 57 -3.01 8.82 7.89
CA ALA A 57 -3.31 7.39 7.95
C ALA A 57 -4.82 7.14 7.84
N LEU A 58 -5.63 7.88 8.60
CA LEU A 58 -7.09 7.80 8.52
C LEU A 58 -7.59 8.12 7.12
N MET A 59 -7.08 9.19 6.51
CA MET A 59 -7.47 9.60 5.16
C MET A 59 -7.11 8.56 4.09
N ILE A 60 -5.94 7.93 4.19
CA ILE A 60 -5.56 6.79 3.34
C ILE A 60 -6.57 5.66 3.51
N GLY A 61 -6.85 5.25 4.75
CA GLY A 61 -7.75 4.14 5.06
C GLY A 61 -9.16 4.38 4.53
N GLU A 62 -9.71 5.58 4.72
CA GLU A 62 -11.04 5.93 4.19
C GLU A 62 -11.08 5.87 2.66
N LYS A 63 -10.05 6.42 1.99
CA LYS A 63 -10.00 6.41 0.53
C LYS A 63 -9.89 4.99 -0.04
N LEU A 64 -9.07 4.12 0.57
CA LEU A 64 -8.95 2.73 0.17
C LEU A 64 -10.27 1.97 0.38
N ARG A 65 -10.88 2.10 1.56
CA ARG A 65 -12.16 1.48 1.89
C ARG A 65 -13.28 1.90 0.95
N ASP A 66 -13.35 3.18 0.60
CA ASP A 66 -14.50 3.71 -0.13
C ASP A 66 -14.33 3.59 -1.65
N ASN A 67 -13.09 3.57 -2.17
CA ASN A 67 -12.82 3.68 -3.61
C ASN A 67 -12.09 2.49 -4.23
N VAL A 68 -11.43 1.65 -3.42
CA VAL A 68 -10.57 0.56 -3.91
C VAL A 68 -11.09 -0.81 -3.48
N LEU A 69 -11.27 -1.05 -2.18
CA LEU A 69 -11.76 -2.34 -1.68
C LEU A 69 -13.08 -2.80 -2.34
N PRO A 70 -14.08 -1.94 -2.62
CA PRO A 70 -15.32 -2.38 -3.26
C PRO A 70 -15.15 -2.84 -4.71
N LYS A 71 -13.97 -2.65 -5.31
CA LYS A 71 -13.64 -3.06 -6.69
C LYS A 71 -12.75 -4.29 -6.73
N LEU A 72 -12.33 -4.80 -5.59
CA LEU A 72 -11.35 -5.86 -5.48
C LEU A 72 -11.97 -6.99 -4.64
N GLU A 73 -12.20 -8.13 -5.25
CA GLU A 73 -12.75 -9.31 -4.57
C GLU A 73 -11.62 -10.16 -3.96
N PRO A 74 -11.91 -11.01 -2.94
CA PRO A 74 -10.95 -11.97 -2.42
C PRO A 74 -10.28 -12.82 -3.52
N GLY A 75 -8.96 -13.00 -3.42
CA GLY A 75 -8.14 -13.68 -4.44
C GLY A 75 -7.81 -12.85 -5.68
N GLN A 76 -8.34 -11.64 -5.84
CA GLN A 76 -7.94 -10.72 -6.90
C GLN A 76 -6.76 -9.83 -6.47
N ARG A 77 -6.07 -9.26 -7.46
CA ARG A 77 -4.98 -8.30 -7.26
C ARG A 77 -5.23 -7.02 -8.03
N MET A 78 -4.73 -5.90 -7.53
CA MET A 78 -4.78 -4.61 -8.17
C MET A 78 -3.37 -4.07 -8.44
N PHE A 79 -3.15 -3.54 -9.63
CA PHE A 79 -1.91 -2.87 -10.00
C PHE A 79 -1.91 -1.40 -9.57
N GLY A 80 -0.75 -0.73 -9.64
CA GLY A 80 -0.62 0.69 -9.28
C GLY A 80 -1.46 1.66 -10.12
N ASP A 81 -1.90 1.26 -11.31
CA ASP A 81 -2.81 2.01 -12.17
C ASP A 81 -4.31 1.76 -11.86
N MET A 82 -4.59 1.04 -10.78
CA MET A 82 -5.92 0.60 -10.33
C MET A 82 -6.63 -0.41 -11.24
N SER A 83 -5.94 -0.98 -12.24
CA SER A 83 -6.48 -2.12 -12.99
C SER A 83 -6.46 -3.39 -12.13
N VAL A 84 -7.53 -4.18 -12.24
CA VAL A 84 -7.72 -5.43 -11.48
C VAL A 84 -7.34 -6.63 -12.34
N THR A 85 -6.75 -7.63 -11.72
CA THR A 85 -6.42 -8.91 -12.35
C THR A 85 -6.80 -10.08 -11.44
N GLU A 86 -7.26 -11.15 -12.08
CA GLU A 86 -7.51 -12.45 -11.45
C GLU A 86 -6.34 -13.41 -11.68
N ALA A 87 -5.37 -13.03 -12.51
CA ALA A 87 -4.19 -13.84 -12.74
C ALA A 87 -3.39 -13.93 -11.42
N PRO A 88 -2.97 -15.12 -10.99
CA PRO A 88 -2.12 -15.26 -9.82
C PRO A 88 -0.74 -14.64 -10.05
N ASP A 89 -0.03 -14.30 -8.98
CA ASP A 89 1.39 -13.99 -9.08
C ASP A 89 2.15 -15.30 -9.30
N ASP A 90 2.61 -15.54 -10.52
CA ASP A 90 3.39 -16.74 -10.85
C ASP A 90 4.91 -16.53 -10.68
N GLY A 91 5.33 -15.35 -10.18
CA GLY A 91 6.73 -14.99 -9.98
C GLY A 91 7.45 -14.59 -11.27
N THR A 92 6.75 -14.47 -12.41
CA THR A 92 7.33 -13.97 -13.65
C THR A 92 7.78 -12.52 -13.47
N ILE A 93 9.08 -12.27 -13.70
CA ILE A 93 9.62 -10.92 -13.69
C ILE A 93 9.57 -10.35 -15.11
N HIS A 94 8.67 -9.39 -15.33
CA HIS A 94 8.56 -8.63 -16.57
C HIS A 94 9.74 -7.67 -16.70
N LYS A 95 10.57 -7.86 -17.74
CA LYS A 95 11.76 -7.05 -18.00
C LYS A 95 11.54 -5.94 -19.03
N ASP A 96 10.52 -6.07 -19.87
CA ASP A 96 10.21 -5.10 -20.91
C ASP A 96 9.61 -3.84 -20.28
N ALA A 97 10.02 -2.67 -20.76
CA ALA A 97 9.63 -1.39 -20.15
C ALA A 97 8.11 -1.22 -20.08
N ASP A 98 7.40 -1.67 -21.11
CA ASP A 98 5.94 -1.56 -21.23
C ASP A 98 5.18 -2.49 -20.28
N ASP A 99 5.84 -3.55 -19.77
CA ASP A 99 5.23 -4.56 -18.89
C ASP A 99 5.81 -4.55 -17.47
N LYS A 100 6.91 -3.83 -17.21
CA LYS A 100 7.58 -3.77 -15.90
C LYS A 100 6.65 -3.40 -14.75
N TRP A 101 5.61 -2.61 -15.01
CA TRP A 101 4.63 -2.19 -14.02
C TRP A 101 3.81 -3.36 -13.47
N LYS A 102 3.63 -4.44 -14.25
CA LYS A 102 2.91 -5.66 -13.84
C LYS A 102 3.61 -6.45 -12.74
N ASN A 103 4.88 -6.16 -12.46
CA ASN A 103 5.60 -6.74 -11.32
C ASN A 103 5.10 -6.19 -9.96
N TYR A 104 4.26 -5.16 -9.95
CA TYR A 104 3.83 -4.45 -8.75
C TYR A 104 2.31 -4.55 -8.60
N SER A 105 1.84 -5.31 -7.61
CA SER A 105 0.41 -5.43 -7.31
C SER A 105 0.16 -5.62 -5.81
N VAL A 106 -1.03 -5.27 -5.37
CA VAL A 106 -1.55 -5.58 -4.02
C VAL A 106 -2.70 -6.57 -4.15
N ASP A 107 -2.70 -7.60 -3.31
CA ASP A 107 -3.84 -8.51 -3.18
C ASP A 107 -4.92 -7.92 -2.25
N HIS A 108 -6.14 -8.46 -2.36
CA HIS A 108 -7.28 -8.04 -1.56
C HIS A 108 -7.02 -8.19 -0.06
N GLU A 109 -6.46 -9.32 0.35
CA GLU A 109 -6.26 -9.66 1.76
C GLU A 109 -5.34 -8.64 2.44
N TRP A 110 -4.16 -8.40 1.87
CA TRP A 110 -3.19 -7.44 2.38
C TRP A 110 -3.74 -6.02 2.34
N LEU A 111 -4.43 -5.63 1.26
CA LEU A 111 -4.99 -4.29 1.14
C LEU A 111 -6.10 -4.05 2.17
N SER A 112 -6.91 -5.07 2.45
CA SER A 112 -7.93 -5.02 3.50
C SER A 112 -7.28 -4.86 4.88
N GLU A 113 -6.23 -5.63 5.18
CA GLU A 113 -5.48 -5.51 6.44
C GLU A 113 -4.84 -4.13 6.58
N PHE A 114 -4.22 -3.61 5.52
CA PHE A 114 -3.60 -2.29 5.52
C PHE A 114 -4.64 -1.17 5.70
N THR A 115 -5.79 -1.29 5.04
CA THR A 115 -6.90 -0.35 5.22
C THR A 115 -7.36 -0.32 6.68
N ASP A 116 -7.57 -1.49 7.27
CA ASP A 116 -7.95 -1.62 8.67
C ASP A 116 -6.89 -1.06 9.63
N PHE A 117 -5.61 -1.29 9.32
CA PHE A 117 -4.48 -0.72 10.05
C PHE A 117 -4.53 0.81 10.05
N CYS A 118 -4.66 1.42 8.87
CA CYS A 118 -4.77 2.86 8.68
C CYS A 118 -5.95 3.48 9.44
N LEU A 119 -7.10 2.80 9.48
CA LEU A 119 -8.30 3.30 10.18
C LEU A 119 -8.18 3.23 11.71
N LYS A 120 -7.32 2.36 12.25
CA LYS A 120 -7.24 2.07 13.69
C LYS A 120 -6.00 2.68 14.35
N CYS A 121 -4.92 2.88 13.60
CA CYS A 121 -3.64 3.32 14.14
C CYS A 121 -3.68 4.77 14.68
N LYS A 122 -2.64 5.14 15.42
CA LYS A 122 -2.42 6.50 15.94
C LYS A 122 -1.38 7.25 15.12
N GLY A 123 -1.31 6.94 13.82
CA GLY A 123 -0.15 7.20 12.97
C GLY A 123 0.81 6.02 12.98
N PHE A 124 1.73 5.97 12.03
CA PHE A 124 2.65 4.84 11.90
C PHE A 124 4.02 5.25 11.35
N GLN A 125 5.03 4.46 11.69
CA GLN A 125 6.39 4.61 11.17
C GLN A 125 6.68 3.55 10.13
N ILE A 126 7.50 3.91 9.14
CA ILE A 126 7.89 3.04 8.03
C ILE A 126 9.37 2.63 8.17
N PHE A 127 9.61 1.33 8.29
CA PHE A 127 10.93 0.70 8.30
C PHE A 127 11.12 -0.27 7.14
#